data_AF-A0A7C6M339-F1
#
_entry.id   AF-A0A7C6M339-F1
#
_cell.length_a   1.000
_cell.length_b   1.000
_cell.length_c   1.000
_cell.angle_alpha   90.00
_cell.angle_beta   90.00
_cell.angle_gamma   90.00
#
_symmetry.space_group_name_H-M   'P 1'
#
loop_
_entity.id
_entity.type
_entity.pdbx_description
1 polymer ?
#
loop_
_entity_poly.entity_id
_entity_poly.type
_entity_poly.pdbx_seq_one_letter_code
_entity_poly.pdbx_strand_id
1 'polypeptide(L)'
;MESLQEALGLLIIGMITVFIVLWLVTVIGNSVIRLSNRFLPETKTKDTPRTGGVDKGKMAAIVAAVDVATGGKGVIDSIEKR
;
A
#
# COMPACT_ATOMS: atom_id res chain seq x y z
N MET A 1 -41.24 32.18 6.03
CA MET A 1 -40.41 31.60 7.11
C MET A 1 -40.33 30.09 6.98
N GLU A 2 -41.41 29.39 6.61
CA GLU A 2 -41.44 27.92 6.47
C GLU A 2 -40.56 27.38 5.32
N SER A 3 -40.57 28.04 4.15
CA SER A 3 -39.78 27.63 2.98
C SER A 3 -38.27 27.73 3.16
N LEU A 4 -37.80 28.62 4.04
CA LEU A 4 -36.37 28.77 4.32
C LEU A 4 -35.87 27.65 5.24
N GLN A 5 -36.71 27.18 6.16
CA GLN A 5 -36.43 26.03 7.01
C GLN A 5 -36.37 24.73 6.20
N GLU A 6 -37.30 24.55 5.25
CA GLU A 6 -37.25 23.41 4.32
C GLU A 6 -35.99 23.43 3.44
N ALA A 7 -35.63 24.59 2.87
CA ALA A 7 -34.43 24.73 2.05
C ALA A 7 -33.15 24.40 2.83
N LEU A 8 -33.03 24.85 4.08
CA LEU A 8 -31.91 24.50 4.96
C LEU A 8 -31.89 23.00 5.30
N GLY A 9 -33.05 22.40 5.51
CA GLY A 9 -33.18 20.96 5.75
C GLY A 9 -32.69 20.12 4.55
N LEU A 10 -33.12 20.50 3.35
CA LEU A 10 -32.69 19.85 2.11
C LEU A 10 -31.19 19.98 1.86
N LEU A 11 -30.59 21.14 2.19
CA LEU A 11 -29.14 21.35 2.10
C LEU A 11 -28.39 20.38 3.01
N ILE A 12 -28.80 20.28 4.28
CA ILE A 12 -28.17 19.39 5.27
C ILE A 12 -28.28 17.93 4.83
N ILE A 13 -29.46 17.50 4.37
CA ILE A 13 -29.69 16.15 3.84
C ILE A 13 -28.79 15.88 2.62
N GLY A 14 -28.67 16.84 1.71
CA GLY A 14 -27.76 16.76 0.57
C GLY A 14 -26.32 16.53 1.00
N MET A 15 -25.83 17.30 1.98
CA MET A 15 -24.46 17.13 2.49
C MET A 15 -24.27 15.78 3.19
N ILE A 16 -25.21 15.34 4.02
CA ILE A 16 -25.13 14.06 4.74
C ILE A 16 -25.10 12.89 3.76
N THR A 17 -26.00 12.86 2.78
CA THR A 17 -26.09 11.77 1.80
C THR A 17 -24.83 11.65 0.97
N VAL A 18 -24.27 12.77 0.49
CA VAL A 18 -22.99 12.78 -0.23
C VAL A 18 -21.87 12.25 0.65
N PHE A 19 -21.80 12.67 1.92
CA PHE A 19 -20.78 12.21 2.86
C PHE A 19 -20.85 10.69 3.09
N ILE A 20 -22.06 10.14 3.25
CA ILE A 20 -22.29 8.71 3.43
C ILE A 20 -21.86 7.93 2.19
N VAL A 21 -22.24 8.38 0.98
CA VAL A 21 -21.88 7.71 -0.27
C VAL A 21 -20.36 7.69 -0.46
N LEU A 22 -19.68 8.83 -0.24
CA LEU A 22 -18.22 8.90 -0.34
C LEU A 22 -17.52 7.98 0.64
N TRP A 23 -18.01 7.93 1.89
CA TRP A 23 -17.43 7.05 2.89
C TRP A 23 -17.61 5.57 2.50
N LEU A 24 -18.80 5.20 2.05
CA LEU A 24 -19.11 3.84 1.61
C LEU A 24 -18.25 3.42 0.41
N VAL A 25 -18.14 4.27 -0.62
CA VAL A 25 -17.30 4.01 -1.80
C VAL A 25 -15.83 3.90 -1.41
N THR A 26 -15.36 4.72 -0.48
CA THR A 26 -13.96 4.68 -0.01
C THR A 26 -13.65 3.40 0.75
N VAL A 27 -14.56 2.94 1.62
CA VAL A 27 -14.39 1.69 2.37
C VAL A 27 -14.39 0.49 1.43
N ILE A 28 -15.30 0.44 0.46
CA ILE A 28 -15.35 -0.64 -0.53
C ILE A 28 -14.09 -0.60 -1.40
N GLY A 29 -13.72 0.57 -1.93
CA GLY A 29 -12.52 0.74 -2.76
C GLY A 29 -11.25 0.30 -2.02
N ASN A 30 -11.06 0.74 -0.78
CA ASN A 30 -9.93 0.33 0.05
C ASN A 30 -9.94 -1.18 0.34
N SER A 31 -11.12 -1.78 0.54
CA SER A 31 -11.25 -3.22 0.76
C SER A 31 -10.88 -4.01 -0.50
N VAL A 32 -11.34 -3.55 -1.68
CA VAL A 32 -10.99 -4.15 -2.98
C VAL A 32 -9.48 -4.01 -3.23
N ILE A 33 -8.89 -2.85 -2.95
CA ILE A 33 -7.44 -2.64 -3.05
C ILE A 33 -6.70 -3.61 -2.13
N ARG A 34 -7.15 -3.77 -0.88
CA ARG A 34 -6.51 -4.68 0.09
C ARG A 34 -6.64 -6.15 -0.32
N LEU A 35 -7.79 -6.57 -0.83
CA LEU A 35 -7.99 -7.93 -1.35
C LEU A 35 -7.11 -8.14 -2.58
N SER A 36 -7.15 -7.23 -3.54
CA SER A 36 -6.31 -7.28 -4.74
C SER A 36 -4.83 -7.35 -4.38
N ASN A 37 -4.34 -6.49 -3.47
CA ASN A 37 -2.97 -6.50 -2.96
C ASN A 37 -2.61 -7.75 -2.14
N ARG A 38 -3.59 -8.56 -1.74
CA ARG A 38 -3.37 -9.86 -1.11
C ARG A 38 -3.32 -10.99 -2.15
N PHE A 39 -4.10 -10.90 -3.22
CA PHE A 39 -4.15 -11.89 -4.29
C PHE A 39 -3.02 -11.73 -5.30
N LEU A 40 -2.72 -10.49 -5.65
CA LEU A 40 -1.46 -10.07 -6.24
C LEU A 40 -0.76 -9.32 -5.12
N PRO A 41 -0.03 -10.01 -4.23
CA PRO A 41 1.00 -9.30 -3.49
C PRO A 41 1.82 -8.64 -4.60
N GLU A 42 1.71 -7.31 -4.71
CA GLU A 42 2.82 -6.52 -5.17
C GLU A 42 3.93 -7.05 -4.29
N THR A 43 4.73 -7.99 -4.84
CA THR A 43 6.11 -8.14 -4.46
C THR A 43 6.54 -6.71 -4.48
N LYS A 44 6.55 -6.04 -3.29
CA LYS A 44 7.30 -4.82 -3.07
C LYS A 44 8.54 -5.13 -3.82
N THR A 45 8.68 -4.54 -5.00
CA THR A 45 9.68 -4.97 -5.96
C THR A 45 10.91 -4.97 -5.10
N LYS A 46 11.40 -6.18 -4.78
CA LYS A 46 12.72 -6.32 -4.23
C LYS A 46 13.44 -5.82 -5.44
N ASP A 47 13.75 -4.52 -5.43
CA ASP A 47 14.65 -3.91 -6.37
C ASP A 47 15.80 -4.88 -6.36
N THR A 48 15.78 -5.76 -7.35
CA THR A 48 16.71 -6.86 -7.41
C THR A 48 18.01 -6.09 -7.53
N PRO A 49 18.88 -6.11 -6.51
CA PRO A 49 20.04 -5.25 -6.51
C PRO A 49 20.73 -5.52 -7.84
N ARG A 50 20.95 -4.48 -8.65
CA ARG A 50 21.57 -4.62 -9.97
C ARG A 50 22.91 -5.33 -9.77
N THR A 51 22.91 -6.65 -9.92
CA THR A 51 24.07 -7.49 -9.64
C THR A 51 25.02 -7.36 -10.81
N GLY A 52 25.89 -6.36 -10.74
CA GLY A 52 27.15 -6.37 -11.47
C GLY A 52 28.00 -7.55 -11.00
N GLY A 53 27.80 -8.74 -11.58
CA GLY A 53 28.77 -9.84 -11.56
C GLY A 53 29.06 -10.52 -10.21
N VAL A 54 28.12 -10.54 -9.25
CA VAL A 54 28.31 -11.25 -7.98
C VAL A 54 27.91 -12.72 -8.12
N ASP A 55 28.83 -13.62 -7.77
CA ASP A 55 28.64 -15.07 -7.81
C ASP A 55 27.46 -15.52 -6.92
N LYS A 56 26.63 -16.43 -7.45
CA LYS A 56 25.38 -16.90 -6.82
C LYS A 56 25.58 -17.43 -5.39
N GLY A 57 26.75 -18.03 -5.09
CA GLY A 57 27.05 -18.51 -3.74
C GLY A 57 27.22 -17.38 -2.71
N LYS A 58 27.80 -16.25 -3.13
CA LYS A 58 28.03 -15.09 -2.24
C LYS A 58 26.74 -14.30 -2.01
N MET A 59 25.90 -14.21 -3.03
CA MET A 59 24.56 -13.61 -2.90
C MET A 59 23.70 -14.33 -1.87
N ALA A 60 23.68 -15.67 -1.89
CA ALA A 60 22.90 -16.46 -0.94
C ALA A 60 23.35 -16.24 0.51
N ALA A 61 24.67 -16.13 0.73
CA ALA A 61 25.22 -15.84 2.05
C ALA A 61 24.85 -14.42 2.54
N ILE A 62 24.89 -13.42 1.66
CA ILE A 62 24.51 -12.04 2.00
C ILE A 62 23.01 -11.95 2.31
N VAL A 63 22.16 -12.60 1.50
CA VAL A 63 20.71 -12.67 1.75
C VAL A 63 20.41 -13.32 3.09
N ALA A 64 21.06 -14.44 3.40
CA ALA A 64 20.87 -15.12 4.69
C ALA A 64 21.37 -14.27 5.87
N ALA A 65 22.51 -13.58 5.73
CA ALA A 65 23.03 -12.70 6.77
C ALA A 65 22.11 -11.51 7.01
N VAL A 66 21.56 -10.89 5.95
CA VAL A 66 20.62 -9.77 6.06
C VAL A 66 19.28 -10.24 6.62
N ASP A 67 18.80 -11.42 6.25
CA ASP A 67 17.58 -12.02 6.79
C ASP A 67 17.70 -12.26 8.30
N VAL A 68 18.82 -12.84 8.76
CA VAL A 68 19.11 -13.04 10.18
C VAL A 68 19.30 -11.71 10.91
N ALA A 69 20.02 -10.75 10.32
CA ALA A 69 20.29 -9.46 10.95
C ALA A 69 19.05 -8.55 11.05
N THR A 70 18.11 -8.69 10.11
CA THR A 70 16.92 -7.82 10.03
C THR A 70 15.61 -8.52 10.40
N GLY A 71 15.67 -9.79 10.82
CA GLY A 71 14.50 -10.60 11.13
C GLY A 71 13.52 -10.71 9.95
N GLY A 72 14.06 -10.79 8.73
CA GLY A 72 13.30 -10.89 7.48
C GLY A 72 12.61 -9.63 6.98
N LYS A 73 13.02 -8.45 7.47
CA LYS A 73 12.47 -7.15 7.01
C LYS A 73 13.41 -6.34 6.11
N GLY A 74 14.69 -6.70 6.05
CA GLY A 74 15.71 -6.02 5.26
C GLY A 74 15.67 -6.42 3.79
N VAL A 75 15.79 -5.43 2.91
CA VAL A 75 15.93 -5.62 1.46
C VAL A 75 17.30 -5.07 1.05
N ILE A 76 18.01 -5.82 0.19
CA ILE A 76 19.33 -5.46 -0.30
C ILE A 76 19.13 -4.62 -1.56
N ASP A 77 19.48 -3.34 -1.51
CA ASP A 77 19.25 -2.37 -2.60
C ASP A 77 20.43 -2.31 -3.59
N SER A 78 21.67 -2.38 -3.11
CA SER A 78 22.87 -2.40 -3.95
C SER A 78 24.03 -3.13 -3.28
N ILE A 79 24.87 -3.79 -4.08
CA ILE A 79 26.08 -4.49 -3.61
C ILE A 79 27.27 -3.90 -4.36
N GLU A 80 28.02 -3.03 -3.68
CA GLU A 80 29.27 -2.47 -4.18
C GLU A 80 30.45 -3.23 -3.59
N LYS A 81 31.36 -3.68 -4.46
CA LYS A 81 32.58 -4.36 -4.05
C LYS A 81 33.69 -3.31 -3.95
N ARG A 82 34.10 -2.97 -2.73
CA ARG A 82 35.31 -2.18 -2.45
C ARG A 82 36.57 -2.98 -2.77
#